data_AF-M7BWV5-F1
#
_entry.id   AF-M7BWV5-F1
#
_cell.length_a   1.000
_cell.length_b   1.000
_cell.length_c   1.000
_cell.angle_alpha   90.00
_cell.angle_beta   90.00
_cell.angle_gamma   90.00
#
_symmetry.space_group_name_H-M   'P 1'
#
loop_
_entity.id
_entity.type
_entity.pdbx_description
1 polymer ?
#
loop_
_entity_poly.entity_id
_entity_poly.type
_entity_poly.pdbx_seq_one_letter_code
_entity_poly.pdbx_strand_id
1 'polypeptide(L)' 'MVKTEPNVEKLEDKMKSGQIEEVIIQAESELSLARKMVQWKPWEPLVEESPTDQWRWPI' A
#
# COMPACT_ATOMS: atom_id res chain seq x y z
N MET A 1 2.76 -15.42 10.89
CA MET A 1 3.26 -15.78 9.54
C MET A 1 4.78 -15.81 9.52
N VAL A 2 5.50 -14.68 9.64
CA VAL A 2 6.98 -14.69 9.70
C VAL A 2 7.56 -15.42 10.93
N LYS A 3 6.93 -15.28 12.11
CA LYS A 3 7.37 -15.97 13.34
C LYS A 3 7.08 -17.48 13.38
N THR A 4 6.39 -18.01 12.37
CA THR A 4 5.86 -19.39 12.35
C THR A 4 6.72 -20.32 11.50
N GLU A 5 7.41 -19.80 10.49
CA GLU A 5 8.26 -20.59 9.60
C GLU A 5 9.69 -20.02 9.57
N PRO A 6 10.71 -20.79 9.95
CA PRO A 6 12.11 -20.36 9.91
C PRO A 6 12.76 -20.50 8.52
N ASN A 7 12.09 -21.16 7.57
CA ASN A 7 12.62 -21.36 6.21
C ASN A 7 12.14 -20.25 5.27
N VAL A 8 13.09 -19.58 4.64
CA VAL A 8 12.88 -18.43 3.75
C VAL A 8 12.10 -18.82 2.49
N GLU A 9 12.47 -19.90 1.79
CA GLU A 9 11.76 -20.33 0.56
C GLU A 9 10.28 -20.64 0.81
N LYS A 10 9.97 -21.33 1.91
CA LYS A 10 8.58 -21.64 2.27
C LYS A 10 7.78 -20.40 2.67
N LEU A 11 8.45 -19.39 3.20
CA LEU A 11 7.82 -18.13 3.57
C LEU A 11 7.51 -17.30 2.32
N GLU A 12 8.43 -17.26 1.35
CA GLU A 12 8.25 -16.62 0.04
C GLU A 12 7.10 -17.28 -0.74
N ASP A 13 7.06 -18.61 -0.82
CA ASP A 13 5.98 -19.36 -1.45
C ASP A 13 4.60 -19.10 -0.81
N LYS A 14 4.56 -18.95 0.52
CA LYS A 14 3.33 -18.63 1.25
C LYS A 14 2.89 -17.18 1.05
N MET A 15 3.83 -16.23 0.98
CA MET A 15 3.51 -14.82 0.77
C MET A 15 3.17 -14.49 -0.68
N LYS A 16 3.65 -15.28 -1.66
CA LYS A 16 3.45 -15.05 -3.11
C LYS A 16 3.74 -13.61 -3.53
N SER A 17 4.71 -12.97 -2.90
CA SER A 17 4.96 -11.52 -3.00
C SER A 17 6.38 -11.20 -3.47
N GLY A 18 6.97 -12.08 -4.28
CA GLY A 18 8.35 -11.96 -4.73
C GLY A 18 9.36 -12.46 -3.68
N GLN A 19 10.56 -11.88 -3.70
CA GLN A 19 11.65 -12.20 -2.78
C GLN A 19 11.47 -11.49 -1.44
N ILE A 20 12.03 -12.07 -0.37
CA ILE A 20 11.95 -11.52 0.99
C ILE A 20 12.54 -10.11 1.10
N GLU A 21 13.55 -9.78 0.29
CA GLU A 21 14.19 -8.46 0.26
C GLU A 21 13.20 -7.37 -0.20
N GLU A 22 12.42 -7.67 -1.23
CA GLU A 22 11.39 -6.75 -1.75
C GLU A 22 10.27 -6.55 -0.71
N VAL A 23 9.92 -7.61 0.03
CA VAL A 23 8.95 -7.54 1.13
C VAL A 23 9.43 -6.63 2.26
N ILE A 24 10.73 -6.65 2.59
CA ILE A 24 11.29 -5.76 3.62
C ILE A 24 11.20 -4.29 3.16
N ILE A 25 11.59 -4.01 1.91
CA ILE A 25 11.50 -2.66 1.33
C ILE A 25 10.04 -2.18 1.26
N GLN A 26 9.12 -3.07 0.90
CA GLN A 26 7.68 -2.81 0.90
C GLN A 26 7.18 -2.49 2.31
N ALA A 27 7.59 -3.25 3.32
CA ALA A 27 7.21 -3.00 4.71
C ALA A 27 7.73 -1.65 5.24
N GLU A 28 8.94 -1.25 4.87
CA GLU A 28 9.46 0.09 5.20
C GLU A 28 8.68 1.21 4.49
N SER A 29 8.34 0.98 3.21
CA SER A 29 7.53 1.91 2.43
C SER A 29 6.12 2.06 2.99
N GLU A 30 5.49 0.95 3.40
CA GLU A 30 4.19 0.93 4.07
C GLU A 30 4.22 1.63 5.42
N LEU A 31 5.29 1.45 6.22
CA LEU A 31 5.45 2.14 7.48
C LEU A 31 5.57 3.66 7.26
N SER A 32 6.35 4.09 6.27
CA SER A 32 6.44 5.49 5.86
C SER A 32 5.10 6.03 5.38
N LEU A 33 4.36 5.25 4.59
CA LEU A 33 3.02 5.59 4.11
C LEU A 33 2.05 5.75 5.27
N ALA A 34 2.00 4.81 6.23
CA ALA A 34 1.12 4.88 7.38
C ALA A 34 1.36 6.16 8.21
N ARG A 35 2.62 6.57 8.39
CA ARG A 35 2.96 7.85 9.05
C ARG A 35 2.40 9.05 8.28
N LYS A 36 2.51 9.05 6.95
CA LYS A 36 1.97 10.12 6.09
C LYS A 36 0.44 10.12 6.07
N MET A 37 -0.20 8.95 6.05
CA MET A 37 -1.65 8.80 6.08
C MET A 37 -2.26 9.46 7.32
N VAL A 38 -1.61 9.37 8.48
CA VAL A 38 -2.05 10.06 9.71
C VAL A 38 -2.07 11.58 9.54
N GLN A 39 -1.10 12.13 8.83
CA GLN A 39 -1.03 13.57 8.56
C GLN A 39 -2.03 14.00 7.48
N TRP A 40 -2.16 13.21 6.40
CA TRP A 40 -3.00 13.55 5.25
C TRP A 40 -4.49 13.32 5.50
N LYS A 41 -4.85 12.43 6.42
CA LYS A 41 -6.23 12.03 6.74
C LYS A 41 -7.11 11.88 5.49
N PRO A 42 -6.69 11.08 4.49
CA PRO A 42 -7.42 10.99 3.22
C PRO A 42 -8.80 10.34 3.32
N TRP A 43 -9.16 9.84 4.51
CA TRP A 43 -10.51 9.36 4.82
C TRP A 43 -11.49 10.50 5.13
N GLU A 44 -11.03 11.75 5.24
CA GLU A 44 -11.91 12.90 5.33
C GLU A 44 -12.64 13.13 3.99
N PRO A 45 -13.84 13.74 4.01
CA PRO A 45 -14.58 14.04 2.79
C PRO A 45 -13.75 14.88 1.82
N LEU A 46 -14.06 14.78 0.52
CA LEU A 46 -13.42 15.59 -0.50
C LEU A 46 -13.48 17.07 -0.12
N VAL A 47 -12.32 17.72 -0.16
CA VAL A 47 -12.18 19.16 0.17
C VAL A 47 -12.95 20.03 -0.83
N GLU A 48 -13.06 19.58 -2.08
CA GLU A 48 -13.81 20.26 -3.14
C GLU A 48 -14.46 19.22 -4.07
N GLU A 49 -15.73 19.43 -4.42
CA GLU A 49 -16.40 18.62 -5.44
C GLU A 49 -15.83 18.95 -6.83
N SER A 50 -15.63 17.94 -7.67
CA SER A 50 -15.12 18.16 -9.02
C SER A 50 -16.10 19.02 -9.83
N PRO A 51 -15.65 20.10 -10.50
CA PRO A 51 -16.49 20.87 -11.41
C PRO A 51 -17.19 19.98 -12.46
N THR A 52 -18.42 20.37 -12.81
CA THR A 52 -19.21 19.69 -13.84
C THR A 52 -18.43 19.71 -15.16
N ASP A 53 -18.15 18.53 -15.72
CA ASP A 53 -17.40 18.24 -16.97
C ASP A 53 -15.89 17.89 -16.81
N GLN A 54 -15.30 17.91 -15.61
CA GLN A 54 -13.87 17.58 -15.42
C GLN A 54 -13.49 16.14 -15.81
N TRP A 55 -14.40 15.19 -15.64
CA TRP A 55 -14.14 13.75 -15.84
C TRP A 55 -14.92 13.13 -17.02
N ARG A 56 -15.42 13.96 -17.96
CA ARG A 56 -16.16 13.45 -19.12
C ARG A 56 -15.19 13.05 -20.24
N TRP A 57 -15.23 11.76 -20.61
CA TRP A 57 -14.49 11.20 -21.73
C TRP A 57 -15.23 9.97 -22.31
N PRO A 58 -15.32 9.78 -23.65
CA PRO A 58 -15.10 10.73 -24.75
C PRO A 58 -16.30 11.68 -24.94
N ILE A 59 -16.08 12.79 -25.65
CA ILE A 59 -17.14 13.72 -26.09
C ILE A 59 -17.73 13.23 -27.41
#